data_AF-A0A5C7FRX1-F1
#
_entry.id   AF-A0A5C7FRX1-F1
#
_cell.length_a   1.000
_cell.length_b   1.000
_cell.length_c   1.000
_cell.angle_alpha   90.00
_cell.angle_beta   90.00
_cell.angle_gamma   90.00
#
_symmetry.space_group_name_H-M   'P 1'
#
loop_
_entity.id
_entity.type
_entity.pdbx_description
1 polymer ?
#
loop_
_entity_poly.entity_id
_entity_poly.type
_entity_poly.pdbx_seq_one_letter_code
_entity_poly.pdbx_strand_id
1 'polypeptide(L)'
;MENPISEFKTLRGLERIGAACRNTWDGLRWAWRSEAAFRQEVVLIVIATVVALLLPVSGFQKLALVGVLVVVLVVELINSAIEAVVDRISLERHPLSKAAKDLGSAAVALTLLLAAATWAVVLYNRFV
;
A
#
# COMPACT_ATOMS: atom_id res chain seq x y z
N MET A 1 16.57 22.08 26.77
CA MET A 1 15.48 21.59 25.93
C MET A 1 15.46 20.08 26.08
N GLU A 2 14.49 19.53 26.81
CA GLU A 2 14.29 18.07 26.86
C GLU A 2 13.93 17.60 25.46
N ASN A 3 14.72 16.69 24.92
CA ASN A 3 14.40 16.04 23.65
C ASN A 3 13.38 14.95 23.99
N PRO A 4 12.09 15.08 23.61
CA PRO A 4 11.10 14.08 23.98
C PRO A 4 11.54 12.74 23.40
N ILE A 5 11.90 11.80 24.28
CA ILE A 5 12.24 10.45 23.86
C ILE A 5 10.94 9.84 23.34
N SER A 6 10.91 9.48 22.06
CA SER A 6 9.79 8.74 21.47
C SER A 6 9.43 7.58 22.39
N GLU A 7 8.16 7.52 22.81
CA GLU A 7 7.62 6.50 23.73
C GLU A 7 7.86 5.06 23.22
N PHE A 8 8.11 4.90 21.92
CA PHE A 8 8.44 3.63 21.28
C PHE A 8 9.90 3.19 21.48
N LYS A 9 10.82 4.08 21.88
CA LYS A 9 12.23 3.76 22.14
C LYS A 9 12.47 3.14 23.53
N THR A 10 11.50 3.20 24.44
CA THR A 10 11.62 2.66 25.81
C THR A 10 11.18 1.21 25.97
N LEU A 11 10.43 0.65 25.01
CA LEU A 11 9.89 -0.73 25.06
C LEU A 11 10.94 -1.79 24.73
N ARG A 12 10.97 -2.91 25.49
CA ARG A 12 11.92 -4.03 25.29
C ARG A 12 11.20 -5.36 24.99
N GLY A 13 11.86 -6.26 24.26
CA GLY A 13 11.41 -7.64 24.08
C GLY A 13 10.01 -7.78 23.44
N LEU A 14 9.16 -8.62 24.05
CA LEU A 14 7.80 -8.94 23.58
C LEU A 14 6.85 -7.73 23.57
N GLU A 15 7.06 -6.78 24.48
CA GLU A 15 6.26 -5.54 24.55
C GLU A 15 6.44 -4.69 23.29
N ARG A 16 7.66 -4.67 22.73
CA ARG A 16 7.95 -3.98 21.46
C ARG A 16 7.26 -4.65 20.27
N ILE A 17 7.16 -5.99 20.26
CA ILE A 17 6.44 -6.73 19.22
C ILE A 17 4.94 -6.42 19.32
N GLY A 18 4.37 -6.46 20.52
CA GLY A 18 2.97 -6.11 20.76
C GLY A 18 2.64 -4.67 20.34
N ALA A 19 3.52 -3.71 20.66
CA ALA A 19 3.39 -2.33 20.21
C ALA A 19 3.50 -2.19 18.68
N ALA A 20 4.43 -2.92 18.04
CA ALA A 20 4.55 -2.92 16.59
C ALA A 20 3.29 -3.46 15.89
N CYS A 21 2.74 -4.58 16.38
CA CYS A 21 1.49 -5.13 15.86
C CYS A 21 0.31 -4.14 16.00
N ARG A 22 0.24 -3.43 17.13
CA ARG A 22 -0.76 -2.38 17.35
C ARG A 22 -0.59 -1.24 16.34
N ASN A 23 0.63 -0.75 16.17
CA ASN A 23 0.95 0.30 15.20
C ASN A 23 0.59 -0.12 13.76
N THR A 24 0.85 -1.38 13.38
CA THR A 24 0.44 -1.93 12.08
C THR A 24 -1.08 -1.89 11.93
N TRP A 25 -1.82 -2.36 12.94
CA TRP A 25 -3.28 -2.36 12.90
C TRP A 25 -3.87 -0.95 12.84
N ASP A 26 -3.33 -0.02 13.61
CA ASP A 26 -3.78 1.37 13.63
C ASP A 26 -3.51 2.05 12.27
N GLY A 27 -2.36 1.79 11.65
CA GLY A 27 -2.05 2.27 10.30
C GLY A 27 -3.01 1.75 9.23
N LEU A 28 -3.27 0.44 9.21
CA LEU A 28 -4.24 -0.17 8.27
C LEU A 28 -5.66 0.35 8.50
N ARG A 29 -6.06 0.49 9.78
CA ARG A 29 -7.38 1.02 10.14
C ARG A 29 -7.54 2.48 9.74
N TRP A 30 -6.48 3.27 9.86
CA TRP A 30 -6.45 4.66 9.40
C TRP A 30 -6.61 4.72 7.89
N ALA A 31 -5.79 4.01 7.12
CA ALA A 31 -5.88 3.98 5.65
C ALA A 31 -7.28 3.54 5.17
N TRP A 32 -7.84 2.49 5.78
CA TRP A 32 -9.19 2.02 5.48
C TRP A 32 -10.29 3.07 5.72
N ARG A 33 -10.14 3.92 6.74
CA ARG A 33 -11.16 4.92 7.09
C ARG A 33 -11.00 6.20 6.29
N SER A 34 -9.78 6.68 6.14
CA SER A 34 -9.45 7.94 5.51
C SER A 34 -9.64 7.87 3.99
N GLU A 35 -9.23 6.77 3.36
CA GLU A 35 -9.11 6.72 1.90
C GLU A 35 -10.17 5.83 1.25
N ALA A 36 -11.04 6.44 0.44
CA ALA A 36 -12.00 5.70 -0.37
C ALA A 36 -11.30 4.88 -1.47
N ALA A 37 -10.22 5.40 -2.05
CA ALA A 37 -9.39 4.72 -3.04
C ALA A 37 -8.80 3.43 -2.47
N PHE A 38 -8.14 3.50 -1.32
CA PHE A 38 -7.61 2.33 -0.62
C PHE A 38 -8.67 1.22 -0.39
N ARG A 39 -9.89 1.59 0.00
CA ARG A 39 -10.98 0.59 0.14
C ARG A 39 -11.33 -0.09 -1.18
N GLN A 40 -11.42 0.67 -2.27
CA GLN A 40 -11.71 0.15 -3.60
C GLN A 40 -10.59 -0.79 -4.07
N GLU A 41 -9.34 -0.39 -3.87
CA GLU A 41 -8.18 -1.21 -4.21
C GLU A 41 -8.16 -2.52 -3.44
N VAL A 42 -8.38 -2.49 -2.12
CA VAL A 42 -8.41 -3.71 -1.31
C VAL A 42 -9.51 -4.68 -1.80
N VAL A 43 -10.70 -4.19 -2.12
CA VAL A 43 -11.78 -5.04 -2.65
C VAL A 43 -11.37 -5.67 -3.99
N LEU A 44 -10.83 -4.87 -4.90
CA LEU A 44 -10.37 -5.35 -6.20
C LEU A 44 -9.23 -6.37 -6.05
N ILE A 45 -8.30 -6.13 -5.14
CA ILE A 45 -7.16 -7.01 -4.86
C ILE A 45 -7.61 -8.33 -4.23
N VAL A 46 -8.59 -8.32 -3.33
CA VAL A 46 -9.17 -9.55 -2.77
C VAL A 46 -9.80 -10.39 -3.89
N ILE A 47 -10.60 -9.77 -4.76
CA ILE A 47 -11.22 -10.47 -5.89
C ILE A 47 -10.15 -11.02 -6.84
N ALA A 48 -9.18 -10.20 -7.24
CA ALA A 48 -8.09 -10.59 -8.14
C ALA A 48 -7.20 -11.69 -7.53
N THR A 49 -6.97 -11.68 -6.21
CA THR A 49 -6.23 -12.73 -5.51
C THR A 49 -6.97 -14.06 -5.57
N VAL A 50 -8.29 -14.06 -5.31
CA VAL A 50 -9.10 -15.29 -5.44
C VAL A 50 -9.04 -15.82 -6.87
N VAL A 51 -9.19 -14.95 -7.88
CA VAL A 51 -9.06 -15.33 -9.29
C VAL A 51 -7.68 -15.93 -9.59
N ALA A 52 -6.60 -15.28 -9.15
CA ALA A 52 -5.23 -15.76 -9.35
C ALA A 52 -5.00 -17.15 -8.74
N LEU A 53 -5.55 -17.41 -7.56
CA LEU A 53 -5.43 -18.69 -6.87
C LEU A 53 -6.22 -19.81 -7.58
N LEU A 54 -7.35 -19.48 -8.22
CA LEU A 54 -8.17 -20.42 -8.97
C LEU A 54 -7.66 -20.69 -10.38
N LEU A 55 -6.82 -19.80 -10.96
CA LEU A 55 -6.27 -19.99 -12.29
C LEU A 55 -5.40 -21.26 -12.38
N PRO A 56 -5.52 -22.06 -13.46
CA PRO A 56 -4.67 -23.23 -13.71
C PRO A 56 -3.33 -22.80 -14.32
N VAL A 57 -2.54 -22.06 -13.54
CA VAL A 57 -1.19 -21.56 -13.86
C VAL A 57 -0.18 -22.04 -12.80
N SER A 58 1.11 -21.96 -13.10
CA SER A 58 2.16 -22.43 -12.18
C SER A 58 2.16 -21.66 -10.85
N GLY A 59 2.71 -22.27 -9.79
CA GLY A 59 2.82 -21.62 -8.48
C GLY A 59 3.58 -20.29 -8.53
N PHE A 60 4.63 -20.21 -9.36
CA PHE A 60 5.37 -18.96 -9.57
C PHE A 60 4.52 -17.88 -10.25
N GLN A 61 3.69 -18.24 -11.23
CA GLN A 61 2.77 -17.30 -11.85
C GLN A 61 1.71 -16.81 -10.86
N LYS A 62 1.16 -17.70 -10.01
CA LYS A 62 0.24 -17.27 -8.93
C LYS A 62 0.92 -16.30 -7.96
N LEU A 63 2.16 -16.61 -7.55
CA LEU A 63 2.94 -15.73 -6.70
C LEU A 63 3.18 -14.36 -7.36
N ALA A 64 3.49 -14.33 -8.66
CA ALA A 64 3.65 -13.08 -9.40
C ALA A 64 2.33 -12.28 -9.47
N LEU A 65 1.21 -12.92 -9.82
CA LEU A 65 -0.11 -12.30 -9.90
C LEU A 65 -0.57 -11.69 -8.58
N VAL A 66 -0.36 -12.39 -7.46
CA VAL A 66 -0.69 -11.89 -6.12
C VAL A 66 0.35 -10.87 -5.65
N GLY A 67 1.63 -11.10 -5.93
CA GLY A 67 2.73 -10.24 -5.52
C GLY A 67 2.61 -8.82 -6.06
N VAL A 68 2.25 -8.66 -7.33
CA VAL A 68 2.04 -7.31 -7.91
C VAL A 68 0.86 -6.57 -7.28
N LEU A 69 -0.18 -7.28 -6.82
CA LEU A 69 -1.30 -6.65 -6.10
C LEU A 69 -0.86 -6.19 -4.70
N VAL A 70 -0.01 -6.98 -4.01
CA VAL A 70 0.57 -6.56 -2.73
C VAL A 70 1.45 -5.31 -2.91
N VAL A 71 2.20 -5.23 -3.99
CA VAL A 71 3.01 -4.03 -4.32
C VAL A 71 2.12 -2.79 -4.49
N VAL A 72 0.94 -2.91 -5.11
CA VAL A 72 -0.04 -1.80 -5.20
C VAL A 72 -0.41 -1.30 -3.79
N LEU A 73 -0.83 -2.20 -2.88
CA LEU A 73 -1.19 -1.81 -1.51
C LEU A 73 -0.04 -1.17 -0.74
N VAL A 74 1.18 -1.67 -0.91
CA VAL A 74 2.36 -1.09 -0.24
C VAL A 74 2.57 0.34 -0.70
N VAL A 75 2.51 0.59 -2.01
CA VAL A 75 2.72 1.94 -2.56
C VAL A 75 1.55 2.87 -2.22
N GLU A 76 0.32 2.39 -2.18
CA GLU A 76 -0.84 3.17 -1.75
C GLU A 76 -0.75 3.59 -0.27
N LEU A 77 -0.29 2.69 0.61
CA LEU A 77 -0.02 3.03 2.02
C LEU A 77 1.08 4.09 2.16
N ILE A 78 2.12 4.01 1.34
CA ILE A 78 3.20 5.03 1.31
C ILE A 78 2.64 6.36 0.80
N ASN A 79 1.84 6.36 -0.27
CA ASN A 79 1.17 7.55 -0.79
C ASN A 79 0.31 8.22 0.30
N SER A 80 -0.54 7.43 0.97
CA SER A 80 -1.40 7.90 2.06
C SER A 80 -0.60 8.48 3.24
N ALA A 81 0.56 7.88 3.57
CA ALA A 81 1.45 8.41 4.59
C ALA A 81 2.08 9.76 4.19
N ILE A 82 2.47 9.93 2.92
CA ILE A 82 2.96 11.20 2.38
C ILE A 82 1.85 12.26 2.44
N GLU A 83 0.64 11.92 2.01
CA GLU A 83 -0.52 12.81 2.06
C GLU A 83 -0.80 13.28 3.49
N ALA A 84 -0.82 12.36 4.47
CA ALA A 84 -1.00 12.68 5.89
C ALA A 84 0.06 13.64 6.42
N VAL A 85 1.33 13.47 6.03
CA VAL A 85 2.42 14.37 6.43
C VAL A 85 2.27 15.74 5.78
N VAL A 86 1.96 15.78 4.48
CA VAL A 86 1.78 17.04 3.73
C VAL A 86 0.60 17.84 4.31
N ASP A 87 -0.53 17.19 4.57
CA ASP A 87 -1.74 17.83 5.10
C ASP A 87 -1.58 18.32 6.53
N ARG A 88 -0.72 17.66 7.32
CA ARG A 88 -0.36 18.14 8.66
C ARG A 88 0.49 19.42 8.62
N ILE A 89 1.36 19.60 7.63
CA ILE A 89 2.31 20.73 7.57
C ILE A 89 1.59 22.03 7.22
N SER A 90 0.80 22.04 6.15
CA SER A 90 0.00 23.20 5.76
C SER A 90 -1.09 22.80 4.78
N LEU A 91 -2.29 23.34 5.00
CA LEU A 91 -3.42 23.23 4.07
C LEU A 91 -3.40 24.31 2.98
N GLU A 92 -2.45 25.25 3.04
CA GLU A 92 -2.25 26.21 1.96
C GLU A 92 -1.65 25.53 0.73
N ARG A 93 -2.09 25.95 -0.45
CA ARG A 93 -1.60 25.39 -1.72
C ARG A 93 -0.15 25.83 -1.96
N HIS A 94 0.80 25.02 -1.51
CA HIS A 94 2.21 25.18 -1.83
C HIS A 94 2.62 24.32 -3.04
N PRO A 95 3.39 24.84 -4.02
CA PRO A 95 3.81 24.07 -5.20
C PRO A 95 4.50 22.76 -4.86
N LEU A 96 5.34 22.73 -3.82
CA LEU A 96 6.02 21.50 -3.37
C LEU A 96 5.08 20.49 -2.71
N SER A 97 4.06 20.95 -1.96
CA SER A 97 3.04 20.07 -1.37
C SER A 97 2.23 19.39 -2.47
N LYS A 98 1.86 20.14 -3.51
CA LYS A 98 1.22 19.58 -4.69
C LYS A 98 2.12 18.54 -5.37
N ALA A 99 3.38 18.88 -5.63
CA ALA A 99 4.32 17.96 -6.27
C ALA A 99 4.52 16.66 -5.49
N ALA A 100 4.59 16.72 -4.15
CA ALA A 100 4.71 15.54 -3.30
C ALA A 100 3.51 14.59 -3.46
N LYS A 101 2.29 15.13 -3.46
CA LYS A 101 1.07 14.34 -3.68
C LYS A 101 0.99 13.77 -5.11
N ASP A 102 1.30 14.60 -6.11
CA ASP A 102 1.29 14.18 -7.52
C ASP A 102 2.28 13.02 -7.76
N LEU A 103 3.48 13.07 -7.16
CA LEU A 103 4.47 11.99 -7.26
C LEU A 103 4.02 10.70 -6.56
N GLY A 104 3.37 10.82 -5.40
CA GLY A 104 2.80 9.68 -4.69
C GLY A 104 1.71 8.99 -5.52
N SER A 105 0.76 9.75 -6.06
CA SER A 105 -0.28 9.23 -6.96
C SER A 105 0.32 8.63 -8.25
N ALA A 106 1.37 9.23 -8.82
CA ALA A 106 2.07 8.69 -9.98
C ALA A 106 2.73 7.33 -9.67
N ALA A 107 3.30 7.16 -8.48
CA ALA A 107 3.87 5.88 -8.05
C ALA A 107 2.78 4.78 -7.97
N VAL A 108 1.61 5.08 -7.43
CA VAL A 108 0.44 4.16 -7.41
C VAL A 108 0.00 3.82 -8.84
N ALA A 109 -0.09 4.80 -9.73
CA ALA A 109 -0.44 4.53 -11.13
C ALA A 109 0.55 3.58 -11.82
N LEU A 110 1.86 3.73 -11.55
CA LEU A 110 2.88 2.84 -12.09
C LEU A 110 2.76 1.40 -11.56
N THR A 111 2.40 1.20 -10.29
CA THR A 111 2.17 -0.16 -9.76
C THR A 111 0.91 -0.80 -10.33
N LEU A 112 -0.15 -0.01 -10.57
CA LEU A 112 -1.35 -0.48 -11.27
C LEU A 112 -1.04 -0.91 -12.71
N LEU A 113 -0.21 -0.15 -13.44
CA LEU A 113 0.25 -0.53 -14.79
C LEU A 113 1.09 -1.81 -14.75
N LEU A 114 1.98 -1.95 -13.77
CA LEU A 114 2.76 -3.17 -13.59
C LEU A 114 1.85 -4.37 -13.29
N ALA A 115 0.85 -4.21 -12.43
CA ALA A 115 -0.12 -5.25 -12.13
C ALA A 115 -0.90 -5.66 -13.39
N ALA A 116 -1.42 -4.68 -14.14
CA ALA A 116 -2.13 -4.94 -15.39
C ALA A 116 -1.26 -5.67 -16.43
N ALA A 117 -0.01 -5.23 -16.62
CA ALA A 117 0.92 -5.87 -17.55
C ALA A 117 1.25 -7.31 -17.13
N THR A 118 1.50 -7.55 -15.84
CA THR A 118 1.79 -8.88 -15.31
C THR A 118 0.62 -9.84 -15.51
N TRP A 119 -0.59 -9.37 -15.22
CA TRP A 119 -1.82 -10.13 -15.46
C TRP A 119 -2.01 -10.41 -16.95
N ALA A 120 -1.85 -9.41 -17.82
CA ALA A 120 -1.99 -9.56 -19.27
C ALA A 120 -1.03 -10.61 -19.82
N VAL A 121 0.26 -10.59 -19.43
CA VAL A 121 1.26 -11.55 -19.89
C VAL A 121 0.93 -12.98 -19.44
N VAL A 122 0.54 -13.16 -18.17
CA VAL A 122 0.20 -14.50 -17.65
C VAL A 122 -1.06 -15.05 -18.31
N LEU A 123 -2.09 -14.21 -18.50
CA LEU A 123 -3.33 -14.63 -19.15
C LEU A 123 -3.14 -14.91 -20.64
N TYR A 124 -2.40 -14.04 -21.35
CA TYR A 124 -2.07 -14.25 -22.76
C TYR A 124 -1.38 -15.59 -22.94
N ASN A 125 -0.29 -15.85 -22.22
CA ASN A 125 0.45 -17.12 -22.29
C ASN A 125 -0.39 -18.34 -21.89
N ARG A 126 -1.51 -18.15 -21.17
CA ARG A 126 -2.36 -19.25 -20.72
C ARG A 126 -3.46 -19.59 -21.73
N PHE A 127 -3.99 -18.60 -22.43
CA PHE A 127 -5.22 -18.70 -23.22
C PHE A 127 -5.04 -18.44 -24.72
N VAL A 128 -3.91 -17.86 -25.14
CA VAL A 128 -3.56 -17.60 -26.53
C VAL A 128 -2.33 -18.43 -26.87
#